data_AF-A0A2A5CK45-F1
#
_entry.id   AF-A0A2A5CK45-F1
#
_cell.length_a   1.000
_cell.length_b   1.000
_cell.length_c   1.000
_cell.angle_alpha   90.00
_cell.angle_beta   90.00
_cell.angle_gamma   90.00
#
_symmetry.space_group_name_H-M   'P 1'
#
loop_
_entity.id
_entity.type
_entity.pdbx_description
1 polymer ?
#
loop_
_entity_poly.entity_id
_entity_poly.type
_entity_poly.pdbx_seq_one_letter_code
_entity_poly.pdbx_strand_id
1 'polypeptide(L)'
;MKVFSIFCARVLALTIVLVGPALAVSPEVMTRGWKPPVEFLGAGNPQLAVTRMREMAELQDVVFNNSTYHKDTRKFIDNMWESLESFNLKKFYKFLPMEDGPWRTLSVFGHREGKAYYVGPSSKEQMANAEAIESLGDVFVNVKAKKSKSKSGSSFLIDGQLELGIGSYSWDAALAAAEEAVRLIVEGDPGFSAKSAASWAGEYRKKVKTMNPELGDRDVQVLAPFSASYPESWNLLAKLGRVNDVVVEDDATKAYQHLNVSFTLDPDLMEAHYPALADHVDGLDELIKADIEISNEDGRLVRFTINSETLRGSFEAYISNGRFLPYKDGAVVTKVRPLHIGEGSKFTVKIDSTMDILGIIAEVKGIETTINYQTTDSGAIVLTTMKDVPDISIKGAAFGLMPAGFIDLFLPTNIDELMRTFLTVAVEGNDGKGIEILTEYSQLDEGKLAKVKVGMRVEALNNFMVRIGMWIVNKQVVPNKAESEDVYRLIYDVQEAFAADLTRFEKIVLL
;
A
#
# COMPACT_ATOMS: atom_id res chain seq x y z
N MET A 1 -3.28 -1.64 -23.69
CA MET A 1 -4.70 -2.08 -23.72
C MET A 1 -5.48 -1.43 -24.88
N LYS A 2 -6.08 -2.24 -25.76
CA LYS A 2 -6.79 -1.82 -26.98
C LYS A 2 -8.24 -1.40 -26.70
N VAL A 3 -8.52 -0.13 -26.97
CA VAL A 3 -9.79 0.46 -27.45
C VAL A 3 -10.99 0.45 -26.49
N PHE A 4 -11.08 1.54 -25.75
CA PHE A 4 -12.33 2.27 -25.48
C PHE A 4 -13.03 2.57 -26.81
N SER A 5 -14.23 2.01 -27.05
CA SER A 5 -15.26 2.55 -27.97
C SER A 5 -16.48 1.61 -28.07
N ILE A 6 -17.65 2.13 -27.67
CA ILE A 6 -19.04 1.75 -28.06
C ILE A 6 -19.70 0.57 -27.33
N PHE A 7 -20.64 0.88 -26.42
CA PHE A 7 -22.08 0.75 -26.73
C PHE A 7 -22.94 1.70 -25.86
N CYS A 8 -23.68 2.58 -26.54
CA CYS A 8 -24.81 3.34 -25.98
C CYS A 8 -26.09 2.55 -26.24
N ALA A 9 -26.94 2.33 -25.23
CA ALA A 9 -28.40 2.40 -25.37
C ALA A 9 -29.11 2.35 -24.00
N ARG A 10 -30.02 3.32 -23.85
CA ARG A 10 -30.87 3.66 -22.71
C ARG A 10 -31.72 2.51 -22.16
N VAL A 11 -31.85 2.45 -20.82
CA VAL A 11 -33.15 2.33 -20.17
C VAL A 11 -33.25 3.39 -19.07
N LEU A 12 -34.24 4.25 -19.24
CA LEU A 12 -34.68 5.24 -18.28
C LEU A 12 -35.42 4.48 -17.16
N ALA A 13 -34.75 4.23 -16.04
CA ALA A 13 -35.40 3.82 -14.81
C ALA A 13 -35.15 4.89 -13.76
N LEU A 14 -36.25 5.57 -13.41
CA LEU A 14 -36.33 6.54 -12.34
C LEU A 14 -36.10 5.79 -11.01
N THR A 15 -34.84 5.57 -10.62
CA THR A 15 -34.54 5.16 -9.25
C THR A 15 -34.66 6.41 -8.41
N ILE A 16 -35.85 6.61 -7.84
CA ILE A 16 -35.99 7.42 -6.63
C ILE A 16 -35.00 6.82 -5.65
N VAL A 17 -33.87 7.48 -5.44
CA VAL A 17 -33.01 7.24 -4.29
C VAL A 17 -33.90 7.57 -3.10
N LEU A 18 -34.52 6.53 -2.55
CA LEU A 18 -35.06 6.56 -1.20
C LEU A 18 -33.85 6.85 -0.32
N VAL A 19 -33.62 8.14 -0.06
CA VAL A 19 -32.87 8.60 1.09
C VAL A 19 -33.67 8.09 2.27
N GLY A 20 -33.41 6.84 2.67
CA GLY A 20 -33.79 6.35 3.98
C GLY A 20 -33.29 7.40 4.99
N PRO A 21 -34.04 7.66 6.07
CA PRO A 21 -33.62 8.65 7.05
C PRO A 21 -32.21 8.27 7.48
N ALA A 22 -31.23 9.09 7.11
CA ALA A 22 -29.92 9.00 7.69
C ALA A 22 -30.15 9.24 9.17
N LEU A 23 -30.13 8.16 9.96
CA LEU A 23 -30.24 8.24 11.39
C LEU A 23 -29.14 9.19 11.83
N ALA A 24 -29.54 10.29 12.46
CA ALA A 24 -28.62 11.35 12.81
C ALA A 24 -27.65 10.80 13.87
N VAL A 25 -26.50 10.32 13.42
CA VAL A 25 -25.33 10.07 14.27
C VAL A 25 -25.02 11.38 14.99
N SER A 26 -24.62 11.29 16.26
CA SER A 26 -24.18 12.48 16.99
C SER A 26 -23.08 13.20 16.18
N PRO A 27 -23.18 14.53 16.00
CA PRO A 27 -22.09 15.33 15.41
C PRO A 27 -20.73 15.09 16.07
N GLU A 28 -20.72 14.75 17.36
CA GLU A 28 -19.50 14.46 18.13
C GLU A 28 -18.79 13.19 17.65
N VAL A 29 -19.55 12.13 17.37
CA VAL A 29 -19.02 10.86 16.86
C VAL A 29 -18.44 11.05 15.47
N MET A 30 -19.18 11.76 14.61
CA MET A 30 -18.71 12.11 13.27
C MET A 30 -17.44 12.96 13.35
N THR A 31 -17.41 13.98 14.20
CA THR A 31 -16.23 14.84 14.36
C THR A 31 -15.03 14.05 14.88
N ARG A 32 -15.24 13.13 15.84
CA ARG A 32 -14.18 12.25 16.37
C ARG A 32 -13.64 11.33 15.28
N GLY A 33 -14.50 10.61 14.56
CA GLY A 33 -14.08 9.70 13.50
C GLY A 33 -13.34 10.38 12.35
N TRP A 34 -13.73 11.61 12.02
CA TRP A 34 -13.09 12.42 10.98
C TRP A 34 -11.86 13.18 11.47
N LYS A 35 -11.46 13.06 12.73
CA LYS A 35 -10.31 13.79 13.26
C LYS A 35 -9.00 13.46 12.53
N PRO A 36 -8.64 12.19 12.21
CA PRO A 36 -7.40 11.91 11.49
C PRO A 36 -7.30 12.58 10.11
N PRO A 37 -8.29 12.49 9.20
CA PRO A 37 -8.21 13.24 7.94
C PRO A 37 -8.27 14.76 8.14
N VAL A 38 -8.90 15.26 9.20
CA VAL A 38 -8.89 16.70 9.55
C VAL A 38 -7.52 17.16 10.05
N GLU A 39 -6.82 16.37 10.86
CA GLU A 39 -5.43 16.64 11.23
C GLU A 39 -4.54 16.62 9.98
N PHE A 40 -4.68 15.58 9.15
CA PHE A 40 -3.84 15.39 7.98
C PHE A 40 -3.97 16.52 6.94
N LEU A 41 -5.20 16.80 6.50
CA LEU A 41 -5.46 17.71 5.40
C LEU A 41 -5.81 19.12 5.87
N GLY A 42 -6.30 19.29 7.10
CA GLY A 42 -6.71 20.58 7.64
C GLY A 42 -5.77 21.16 8.69
N ALA A 43 -4.75 20.42 9.16
CA ALA A 43 -3.99 20.77 10.36
C ALA A 43 -4.92 21.09 11.55
N GLY A 44 -5.97 20.28 11.71
CA GLY A 44 -6.99 20.45 12.75
C GLY A 44 -8.17 21.34 12.33
N ASN A 45 -8.12 22.01 11.17
CA ASN A 45 -9.23 22.82 10.65
C ASN A 45 -10.19 21.98 9.76
N PRO A 46 -11.44 21.72 10.19
CA PRO A 46 -12.36 20.88 9.44
C PRO A 46 -12.79 21.44 8.08
N GLN A 47 -13.03 22.75 7.98
CA GLN A 47 -13.44 23.39 6.72
C GLN A 47 -12.32 23.30 5.68
N LEU A 48 -11.08 23.57 6.08
CA LEU A 48 -9.92 23.44 5.20
C LEU A 48 -9.71 21.99 4.75
N ALA A 49 -9.88 21.03 5.67
CA ALA A 49 -9.78 19.61 5.36
C ALA A 49 -10.82 19.19 4.31
N VAL A 50 -12.09 19.62 4.46
CA VAL A 50 -13.15 19.36 3.47
C VAL A 50 -12.78 19.91 2.10
N THR A 51 -12.34 21.17 2.01
CA THR A 51 -11.92 21.76 0.72
C THR A 51 -10.81 20.94 0.05
N ARG A 52 -9.76 20.59 0.79
CA ARG A 52 -8.63 19.82 0.25
C ARG A 52 -9.02 18.38 -0.13
N MET A 53 -9.86 17.72 0.64
CA MET A 53 -10.40 16.41 0.28
C MET A 53 -11.23 16.45 -1.00
N ARG A 54 -12.00 17.53 -1.22
CA ARG A 54 -12.74 17.73 -2.48
C ARG A 54 -11.81 17.96 -3.67
N GLU A 55 -10.77 18.77 -3.50
CA GLU A 55 -9.75 18.97 -4.55
C GLU A 55 -9.06 17.65 -4.94
N MET A 56 -8.73 16.81 -3.95
CA MET A 56 -8.13 15.48 -4.19
C MET A 56 -9.11 14.53 -4.89
N ALA A 57 -10.38 14.52 -4.50
CA ALA A 57 -11.41 13.72 -5.15
C ALA A 57 -11.64 14.15 -6.61
N GLU A 58 -11.67 15.46 -6.87
CA GLU A 58 -11.76 15.99 -8.24
C GLU A 58 -10.53 15.64 -9.09
N LEU A 59 -9.32 15.73 -8.51
CA LEU A 59 -8.11 15.32 -9.21
C LEU A 59 -8.17 13.83 -9.58
N GLN A 60 -8.56 12.98 -8.63
CA GLN A 60 -8.69 11.54 -8.86
C GLN A 60 -9.68 11.26 -9.98
N ASP A 61 -10.88 11.84 -9.94
CA ASP A 61 -11.87 11.71 -11.02
C ASP A 61 -11.28 12.10 -12.39
N VAL A 62 -10.55 13.21 -12.46
CA VAL A 62 -9.89 13.64 -13.71
C VAL A 62 -8.81 12.67 -14.16
N VAL A 63 -8.01 12.11 -13.24
CA VAL A 63 -6.98 11.10 -13.55
C VAL A 63 -7.62 9.79 -14.05
N PHE A 64 -8.67 9.30 -13.40
CA PHE A 64 -9.28 8.01 -13.76
C PHE A 64 -10.15 8.12 -15.02
N ASN A 65 -10.95 9.16 -15.13
CA ASN A 65 -11.97 9.27 -16.17
C ASN A 65 -11.52 10.11 -17.38
N ASN A 66 -10.57 11.03 -17.20
CA ASN A 66 -10.23 12.03 -18.23
C ASN A 66 -8.72 12.07 -18.57
N SER A 67 -8.02 10.94 -18.41
CA SER A 67 -6.61 10.83 -18.80
C SER A 67 -6.39 10.65 -20.30
N THR A 68 -5.63 11.56 -20.90
CA THR A 68 -5.13 11.50 -22.28
C THR A 68 -3.65 11.17 -22.27
N TYR A 69 -3.28 10.11 -22.99
CA TYR A 69 -1.90 9.68 -23.10
C TYR A 69 -1.35 10.02 -24.48
N HIS A 70 -0.16 10.61 -24.53
CA HIS A 70 0.62 10.71 -25.75
C HIS A 70 0.83 9.30 -26.35
N LYS A 71 0.66 9.15 -27.67
CA LYS A 71 0.63 7.83 -28.33
C LYS A 71 1.93 7.05 -28.11
N ASP A 72 3.07 7.71 -28.24
CA ASP A 72 4.37 7.06 -28.07
C ASP A 72 4.64 6.71 -26.61
N THR A 73 4.20 7.56 -25.68
CA THR A 73 4.31 7.31 -24.23
C THR A 73 3.49 6.10 -23.85
N ARG A 74 2.26 5.97 -24.37
CA ARG A 74 1.41 4.78 -24.15
C ARG A 74 2.08 3.50 -24.67
N LYS A 75 2.56 3.52 -25.92
CA LYS A 75 3.25 2.36 -26.51
C LYS A 75 4.51 2.00 -25.72
N PHE A 76 5.23 2.99 -25.23
CA PHE A 76 6.40 2.78 -24.40
C PHE A 76 6.03 2.13 -23.07
N ILE A 77 5.03 2.67 -22.35
CA ILE A 77 4.59 2.14 -21.04
C ILE A 77 4.12 0.69 -21.19
N ASP A 78 3.31 0.38 -22.21
CA ASP A 78 2.85 -0.99 -22.49
C ASP A 78 4.04 -1.96 -22.69
N ASN A 79 5.08 -1.55 -23.43
CA ASN A 79 6.27 -2.38 -23.67
C ASN A 79 7.19 -2.50 -22.44
N MET A 80 7.23 -1.46 -21.60
CA MET A 80 7.96 -1.46 -20.34
C MET A 80 7.38 -2.51 -19.41
N TRP A 81 6.05 -2.51 -19.20
CA TRP A 81 5.34 -3.49 -18.40
C TRP A 81 5.56 -4.92 -18.91
N GLU A 82 5.37 -5.16 -20.20
CA GLU A 82 5.62 -6.48 -20.81
C GLU A 82 7.07 -6.97 -20.57
N SER A 83 8.04 -6.04 -20.56
CA SER A 83 9.46 -6.38 -20.34
C SER A 83 9.77 -6.67 -18.88
N LEU A 84 9.10 -5.99 -17.94
CA LEU A 84 9.23 -6.22 -16.50
C LEU A 84 8.50 -7.51 -16.08
N GLU A 85 7.28 -7.74 -16.59
CA GLU A 85 6.51 -8.98 -16.39
C GLU A 85 7.27 -10.21 -16.87
N SER A 86 7.91 -10.10 -18.04
CA SER A 86 8.75 -11.16 -18.58
C SER A 86 10.19 -11.12 -18.05
N PHE A 87 10.51 -10.27 -17.07
CA PHE A 87 11.83 -10.06 -16.46
C PHE A 87 12.99 -10.01 -17.49
N ASN A 88 12.74 -9.41 -18.65
CA ASN A 88 13.70 -9.33 -19.75
C ASN A 88 14.45 -7.99 -19.72
N LEU A 89 15.41 -7.88 -18.80
CA LEU A 89 16.13 -6.63 -18.53
C LEU A 89 16.92 -6.12 -19.74
N LYS A 90 17.37 -7.03 -20.61
CA LYS A 90 18.00 -6.65 -21.90
C LYS A 90 17.00 -5.98 -22.86
N LYS A 91 15.76 -6.48 -22.93
CA LYS A 91 14.68 -5.88 -23.74
C LYS A 91 14.28 -4.53 -23.12
N PHE A 92 14.10 -4.48 -21.80
CA PHE A 92 13.83 -3.26 -21.03
C PHE A 92 14.90 -2.17 -21.29
N TYR A 93 16.19 -2.47 -21.09
CA TYR A 93 17.28 -1.52 -21.37
C TYR A 93 17.26 -1.00 -22.81
N LYS A 94 16.96 -1.86 -23.79
CA LYS A 94 16.89 -1.46 -25.21
C LYS A 94 15.69 -0.58 -25.54
N PHE A 95 14.63 -0.63 -24.74
CA PHE A 95 13.45 0.19 -24.96
C PHE A 95 13.58 1.60 -24.40
N LEU A 96 14.42 1.82 -23.39
CA LEU A 96 14.68 3.15 -22.86
C LEU A 96 15.23 4.06 -23.99
N PRO A 97 14.51 5.15 -24.35
CA PRO A 97 14.70 5.84 -25.61
C PRO A 97 15.91 6.79 -25.65
N MET A 98 16.28 7.36 -24.51
CA MET A 98 17.36 8.34 -24.43
C MET A 98 18.65 7.68 -23.96
N GLU A 99 19.78 8.07 -24.53
CA GLU A 99 21.11 7.64 -24.11
C GLU A 99 21.85 8.82 -23.47
N ASP A 100 22.42 8.60 -22.28
CA ASP A 100 23.29 9.54 -21.59
C ASP A 100 24.47 8.77 -20.98
N GLY A 101 25.62 8.80 -21.65
CA GLY A 101 26.78 7.99 -21.29
C GLY A 101 26.44 6.49 -21.22
N PRO A 102 26.69 5.79 -20.10
CA PRO A 102 26.36 4.37 -19.93
C PRO A 102 24.88 4.12 -19.62
N TRP A 103 24.10 5.18 -19.35
CA TRP A 103 22.70 5.08 -18.97
C TRP A 103 21.81 5.19 -20.19
N ARG A 104 20.73 4.43 -20.15
CA ARG A 104 19.55 4.71 -20.94
C ARG A 104 18.41 5.13 -20.04
N THR A 105 17.60 6.07 -20.50
CA THR A 105 16.62 6.77 -19.66
C THR A 105 15.29 6.94 -20.38
N LEU A 106 14.22 6.91 -19.60
CA LEU A 106 12.89 7.38 -19.93
C LEU A 106 12.46 8.37 -18.85
N SER A 107 11.87 9.49 -19.29
CA SER A 107 11.12 10.37 -18.40
C SER A 107 9.70 10.58 -18.92
N VAL A 108 8.73 10.50 -18.03
CA VAL A 108 7.30 10.72 -18.28
C VAL A 108 6.80 11.80 -17.33
N PHE A 109 5.99 12.70 -17.86
CA PHE A 109 5.35 13.75 -17.09
C PHE A 109 3.82 13.62 -17.18
N GLY A 110 3.16 13.77 -16.05
CA GLY A 110 1.72 13.82 -15.89
C GLY A 110 1.33 15.16 -15.27
N HIS A 111 0.30 15.83 -15.80
CA HIS A 111 -0.25 17.03 -15.19
C HIS A 111 -1.71 17.21 -15.57
N ARG A 112 -2.42 18.02 -14.78
CA ARG A 112 -3.81 18.39 -15.07
C ARG A 112 -3.83 19.63 -15.97
N GLU A 113 -4.57 19.55 -17.08
CA GLU A 113 -4.88 20.69 -17.95
C GLU A 113 -6.41 20.87 -18.03
N GLY A 114 -6.94 21.76 -17.17
CA GLY A 114 -8.37 21.99 -17.03
C GLY A 114 -9.13 20.75 -16.53
N LYS A 115 -9.91 20.12 -17.40
CA LYS A 115 -10.71 18.92 -17.10
C LYS A 115 -10.07 17.61 -17.57
N ALA A 116 -8.92 17.68 -18.23
CA ALA A 116 -8.19 16.52 -18.70
C ALA A 116 -6.91 16.33 -17.87
N TYR A 117 -6.48 15.09 -17.73
CA TYR A 117 -5.15 14.75 -17.24
C TYR A 117 -4.28 14.35 -18.42
N TYR A 118 -3.15 15.00 -18.63
CA TYR A 118 -2.25 14.70 -19.73
C TYR A 118 -1.04 13.92 -19.25
N VAL A 119 -0.73 12.81 -19.93
CA VAL A 119 0.48 12.00 -19.70
C VAL A 119 1.31 11.95 -20.97
N GLY A 120 2.55 12.44 -20.92
CA GLY A 120 3.42 12.56 -22.09
C GLY A 120 4.90 12.49 -21.77
N PRO A 121 5.76 12.56 -22.80
CA PRO A 121 7.20 12.62 -22.60
C PRO A 121 7.59 13.94 -21.92
N SER A 122 8.59 13.91 -21.04
CA SER A 122 9.15 15.14 -20.47
C SER A 122 9.97 15.90 -21.52
N SER A 123 9.88 17.24 -21.52
CA SER A 123 10.79 18.08 -22.31
C SER A 123 12.23 18.00 -21.76
N LYS A 124 13.24 18.34 -22.57
CA LYS A 124 14.64 18.39 -22.09
C LYS A 124 14.83 19.36 -20.91
N GLU A 125 14.04 20.43 -20.85
CA GLU A 125 14.04 21.40 -19.75
C GLU A 125 13.43 20.80 -18.48
N GLN A 126 12.34 20.05 -18.60
CA GLN A 126 11.74 19.28 -17.50
C GLN A 126 12.62 18.14 -17.01
N MET A 127 13.46 17.57 -17.89
CA MET A 127 14.47 16.58 -17.50
C MET A 127 15.70 17.19 -16.82
N ALA A 128 16.00 18.46 -17.10
CA ALA A 128 17.17 19.17 -16.56
C ALA A 128 16.88 19.85 -15.21
N ASN A 129 15.62 20.22 -14.94
CA ASN A 129 15.21 20.88 -13.71
C ASN A 129 14.44 19.92 -12.80
N ALA A 130 14.92 19.74 -11.57
CA ALA A 130 14.22 19.02 -10.49
C ALA A 130 12.94 19.74 -9.98
N GLU A 131 12.47 20.75 -10.71
CA GLU A 131 11.29 21.57 -10.39
C GLU A 131 10.08 21.20 -11.26
N ALA A 132 10.08 20.05 -11.95
CA ALA A 132 8.99 19.64 -12.85
C ALA A 132 7.60 19.55 -12.17
N ILE A 133 7.55 19.48 -10.84
CA ILE A 133 6.33 19.45 -10.04
C ILE A 133 5.98 20.85 -9.54
N GLU A 134 4.92 21.44 -10.07
CA GLU A 134 4.48 22.82 -9.77
C GLU A 134 3.08 22.86 -9.13
N SER A 135 2.26 21.83 -9.36
CA SER A 135 0.86 21.78 -8.92
C SER A 135 0.48 20.45 -8.27
N LEU A 136 -0.65 20.47 -7.54
CA LEU A 136 -1.30 19.26 -7.04
C LEU A 136 -1.66 18.33 -8.21
N GLY A 137 -1.22 17.08 -8.14
CA GLY A 137 -1.47 16.07 -9.16
C GLY A 137 -0.44 16.03 -10.29
N ASP A 138 0.55 16.92 -10.29
CA ASP A 138 1.70 16.77 -11.18
C ASP A 138 2.48 15.51 -10.77
N VAL A 139 2.90 14.75 -11.79
CA VAL A 139 3.65 13.51 -11.63
C VAL A 139 4.85 13.53 -12.57
N PHE A 140 6.01 13.18 -12.05
CA PHE A 140 7.20 12.95 -12.84
C PHE A 140 7.75 11.56 -12.55
N VAL A 141 7.96 10.77 -13.60
CA VAL A 141 8.55 9.44 -13.51
C VAL A 141 9.82 9.43 -14.34
N ASN A 142 10.94 9.07 -13.73
CA ASN A 142 12.20 8.88 -14.42
C ASN A 142 12.75 7.49 -14.14
N VAL A 143 12.98 6.72 -15.20
CA VAL A 143 13.52 5.37 -15.12
C VAL A 143 14.77 5.31 -15.98
N LYS A 144 15.89 4.92 -15.38
CA LYS A 144 17.14 4.71 -16.08
C LYS A 144 17.74 3.36 -15.76
N ALA A 145 18.45 2.80 -16.73
CA ALA A 145 19.19 1.56 -16.57
C ALA A 145 20.56 1.65 -17.23
N LYS A 146 21.57 1.06 -16.60
CA LYS A 146 22.88 0.84 -17.21
C LYS A 146 23.24 -0.63 -17.13
N LYS A 147 24.01 -1.11 -18.12
CA LYS A 147 24.62 -2.44 -18.05
C LYS A 147 25.64 -2.47 -16.92
N SER A 148 25.62 -3.54 -16.15
CA SER A 148 26.63 -3.85 -15.15
C SER A 148 27.26 -5.22 -15.45
N LYS A 149 28.44 -5.45 -14.89
CA LYS A 149 29.10 -6.76 -14.92
C LYS A 149 29.11 -7.30 -13.50
N SER A 150 28.21 -8.22 -13.20
CA SER A 150 28.27 -9.01 -11.98
C SER A 150 29.22 -10.20 -12.16
N LYS A 151 29.74 -10.74 -11.05
CA LYS A 151 30.52 -12.00 -11.07
C LYS A 151 29.70 -13.18 -11.62
N SER A 152 28.37 -13.10 -11.51
CA SER A 152 27.42 -14.14 -11.87
C SER A 152 26.81 -13.99 -13.27
N GLY A 153 27.28 -13.01 -14.06
CA GLY A 153 26.86 -12.79 -15.43
C GLY A 153 26.40 -11.36 -15.75
N SER A 154 25.64 -11.21 -16.83
CA SER A 154 25.12 -9.91 -17.25
C SER A 154 24.06 -9.41 -16.26
N SER A 155 24.27 -8.24 -15.67
CA SER A 155 23.34 -7.58 -14.78
C SER A 155 23.00 -6.17 -15.29
N PHE A 156 21.95 -5.58 -14.75
CA PHE A 156 21.57 -4.20 -15.01
C PHE A 156 21.35 -3.47 -13.70
N LEU A 157 21.96 -2.30 -13.54
CA LEU A 157 21.58 -1.38 -12.48
C LEU A 157 20.38 -0.58 -12.96
N ILE A 158 19.27 -0.70 -12.24
CA ILE A 158 18.01 0.00 -12.48
C ILE A 158 17.87 1.07 -11.41
N ASP A 159 17.53 2.28 -11.83
CA ASP A 159 17.30 3.44 -10.98
C ASP A 159 16.00 4.09 -11.44
N GLY A 160 14.97 3.99 -10.59
CA GLY A 160 13.66 4.57 -10.81
C GLY A 160 13.41 5.69 -9.82
N GLN A 161 12.80 6.77 -10.28
CA GLN A 161 12.37 7.89 -9.48
C GLN A 161 10.93 8.25 -9.87
N LEU A 162 10.09 8.44 -8.87
CA LEU A 162 8.74 8.98 -8.96
C LEU A 162 8.72 10.25 -8.12
N GLU A 163 8.14 11.33 -8.63
CA GLU A 163 7.89 12.56 -7.89
C GLU A 163 6.43 12.98 -8.09
N LEU A 164 5.77 13.36 -7.01
CA LEU A 164 4.35 13.67 -6.96
C LEU A 164 4.10 15.00 -6.24
N GLY A 165 3.31 15.89 -6.82
CA GLY A 165 2.76 17.05 -6.12
C GLY A 165 1.49 16.64 -5.37
N ILE A 166 1.52 16.69 -4.05
CA ILE A 166 0.48 16.05 -3.20
C ILE A 166 -0.45 17.05 -2.48
N GLY A 167 -0.31 18.35 -2.72
CA GLY A 167 -1.12 19.40 -2.11
C GLY A 167 -0.35 20.16 -1.04
N SER A 168 -1.02 20.82 -0.09
CA SER A 168 -0.40 21.78 0.83
C SER A 168 -0.48 21.41 2.32
N TYR A 169 -0.37 20.12 2.65
CA TYR A 169 -0.24 19.66 4.03
C TYR A 169 1.23 19.58 4.46
N SER A 170 1.48 19.51 5.77
CA SER A 170 2.83 19.43 6.35
C SER A 170 3.15 17.99 6.79
N TRP A 171 4.43 17.70 6.97
CA TRP A 171 4.85 16.40 7.51
C TRP A 171 4.34 16.20 8.95
N ASP A 172 4.34 17.25 9.76
CA ASP A 172 3.79 17.21 11.12
C ASP A 172 2.31 16.87 11.15
N ALA A 173 1.52 17.34 10.17
CA ALA A 173 0.12 16.98 10.02
C ALA A 173 -0.05 15.48 9.70
N ALA A 174 0.85 14.90 8.89
CA ALA A 174 0.86 13.46 8.62
C ALA A 174 1.15 12.64 9.89
N LEU A 175 2.12 13.08 10.69
CA LEU A 175 2.46 12.44 11.97
C LEU A 175 1.32 12.54 12.99
N ALA A 176 0.72 13.72 13.12
CA ALA A 176 -0.41 13.96 14.01
C ALA A 176 -1.63 13.10 13.64
N ALA A 177 -1.93 12.99 12.35
CA ALA A 177 -3.01 12.14 11.85
C ALA A 177 -2.77 10.65 12.16
N ALA A 178 -1.53 10.17 12.02
CA ALA A 178 -1.17 8.79 12.36
C ALA A 178 -1.32 8.52 13.87
N GLU A 179 -0.80 9.41 14.74
CA GLU A 179 -0.97 9.29 16.20
C GLU A 179 -2.46 9.33 16.60
N GLU A 180 -3.27 10.16 15.94
CA GLU A 180 -4.71 10.25 16.21
C GLU A 180 -5.46 9.00 15.73
N ALA A 181 -5.14 8.47 14.55
CA ALA A 181 -5.78 7.24 14.05
C ALA A 181 -5.57 6.06 15.01
N VAL A 182 -4.33 5.89 15.49
CA VAL A 182 -3.99 4.84 16.47
C VAL A 182 -4.73 5.08 17.79
N ARG A 183 -4.76 6.33 18.27
CA ARG A 183 -5.48 6.70 19.49
C ARG A 183 -6.97 6.37 19.40
N LEU A 184 -7.61 6.67 18.27
CA LEU A 184 -9.05 6.43 18.08
C LEU A 184 -9.41 4.94 18.09
N ILE A 185 -8.59 4.10 17.45
CA ILE A 185 -8.78 2.64 17.45
C ILE A 185 -8.74 2.11 18.89
N VAL A 186 -7.81 2.62 19.69
CA VAL A 186 -7.51 2.06 21.01
C VAL A 186 -8.42 2.62 22.11
N GLU A 187 -8.74 3.93 22.09
CA GLU A 187 -9.63 4.54 23.08
C GLU A 187 -11.11 4.25 22.81
N GLY A 188 -11.49 3.90 21.58
CA GLY A 188 -12.88 3.73 21.16
C GLY A 188 -13.65 5.06 21.16
N ASP A 189 -14.99 5.00 21.26
CA ASP A 189 -15.85 6.19 21.35
C ASP A 189 -16.84 6.07 22.55
N PRO A 190 -16.90 7.07 23.46
CA PRO A 190 -17.81 7.04 24.61
C PRO A 190 -19.29 6.88 24.24
N GLY A 191 -19.72 7.43 23.11
CA GLY A 191 -21.07 7.30 22.56
C GLY A 191 -21.43 5.86 22.19
N PHE A 192 -20.42 5.01 21.98
CA PHE A 192 -20.56 3.58 21.73
C PHE A 192 -20.27 2.68 22.93
N SER A 193 -19.91 3.23 24.08
CA SER A 193 -19.71 2.44 25.30
C SER A 193 -20.95 1.62 25.67
N ALA A 194 -20.76 0.46 26.31
CA ALA A 194 -21.86 -0.41 26.76
C ALA A 194 -22.91 0.29 27.66
N LYS A 195 -22.56 1.45 28.24
CA LYS A 195 -23.44 2.26 29.11
C LYS A 195 -24.24 3.32 28.34
N SER A 196 -23.95 3.54 27.06
CA SER A 196 -24.66 4.51 26.23
C SER A 196 -26.08 4.02 25.94
N ALA A 197 -27.07 4.80 26.35
CA ALA A 197 -28.50 4.57 26.08
C ALA A 197 -28.96 5.11 24.71
N ALA A 198 -28.03 5.60 23.88
CA ALA A 198 -28.34 6.15 22.58
C ALA A 198 -28.89 5.07 21.62
N SER A 199 -30.13 5.25 21.15
CA SER A 199 -30.78 4.30 20.23
C SER A 199 -30.02 4.14 18.92
N TRP A 200 -29.45 5.23 18.38
CA TRP A 200 -28.66 5.21 17.14
C TRP A 200 -27.40 4.34 17.25
N ALA A 201 -26.75 4.29 18.43
CA ALA A 201 -25.55 3.48 18.63
C ALA A 201 -25.85 1.98 18.51
N GLY A 202 -27.03 1.54 18.97
CA GLY A 202 -27.47 0.14 18.86
C GLY A 202 -27.59 -0.35 17.42
N GLU A 203 -27.98 0.52 16.49
CA GLU A 203 -28.10 0.16 15.08
C GLU A 203 -26.75 -0.05 14.40
N TYR A 204 -25.77 0.81 14.66
CA TYR A 204 -24.41 0.62 14.15
C TYR A 204 -23.72 -0.59 14.76
N ARG A 205 -23.93 -0.88 16.06
CA ARG A 205 -23.47 -2.15 16.66
C ARG A 205 -24.08 -3.36 15.95
N LYS A 206 -25.39 -3.31 15.65
CA LYS A 206 -26.07 -4.36 14.88
C LYS A 206 -25.52 -4.48 13.45
N LYS A 207 -25.22 -3.36 12.79
CA LYS A 207 -24.61 -3.34 11.45
C LYS A 207 -23.25 -4.04 11.45
N VAL A 208 -22.38 -3.70 12.41
CA VAL A 208 -21.07 -4.35 12.60
C VAL A 208 -21.24 -5.84 12.86
N LYS A 209 -22.14 -6.23 13.76
CA LYS A 209 -22.43 -7.64 14.07
C LYS A 209 -23.00 -8.43 12.90
N THR A 210 -23.81 -7.80 12.05
CA THR A 210 -24.39 -8.47 10.88
C THR A 210 -23.29 -8.85 9.89
N MET A 211 -22.28 -8.00 9.74
CA MET A 211 -21.13 -8.27 8.87
C MET A 211 -20.10 -9.19 9.51
N ASN A 212 -19.92 -9.08 10.83
CA ASN A 212 -18.89 -9.81 11.58
C ASN A 212 -19.55 -10.54 12.77
N PRO A 213 -20.23 -11.67 12.51
CA PRO A 213 -21.06 -12.33 13.52
C PRO A 213 -20.25 -12.85 14.72
N GLU A 214 -18.98 -13.20 14.50
CA GLU A 214 -18.08 -13.81 15.46
C GLU A 214 -17.47 -12.82 16.48
N LEU A 215 -17.49 -11.51 16.20
CA LEU A 215 -16.88 -10.49 17.06
C LEU A 215 -17.46 -10.47 18.48
N GLY A 216 -16.65 -10.25 19.50
CA GLY A 216 -17.13 -9.97 20.86
C GLY A 216 -17.84 -8.61 20.99
N ASP A 217 -18.54 -8.40 22.11
CA ASP A 217 -19.19 -7.10 22.39
C ASP A 217 -18.19 -5.94 22.51
N ARG A 218 -16.93 -6.23 22.87
CA ARG A 218 -15.84 -5.24 22.94
C ARG A 218 -15.41 -4.80 21.54
N ASP A 219 -15.16 -5.74 20.65
CA ASP A 219 -14.70 -5.48 19.28
C ASP A 219 -15.76 -4.69 18.50
N VAL A 220 -17.04 -5.01 18.73
CA VAL A 220 -18.17 -4.26 18.18
C VAL A 220 -18.17 -2.80 18.65
N GLN A 221 -17.74 -2.51 19.88
CA GLN A 221 -17.63 -1.13 20.39
C GLN A 221 -16.47 -0.37 19.76
N VAL A 222 -15.42 -1.07 19.30
CA VAL A 222 -14.28 -0.47 18.59
C VAL A 222 -14.64 -0.16 17.13
N LEU A 223 -15.35 -1.06 16.46
CA LEU A 223 -15.67 -0.91 15.03
C LEU A 223 -16.94 -0.11 14.73
N ALA A 224 -17.92 -0.07 15.63
CA ALA A 224 -19.17 0.67 15.40
C ALA A 224 -18.98 2.20 15.22
N PRO A 225 -18.06 2.88 15.94
CA PRO A 225 -17.74 4.28 15.66
C PRO A 225 -17.22 4.51 14.24
N PHE A 226 -16.37 3.61 13.74
CA PHE A 226 -15.87 3.68 12.37
C PHE A 226 -17.00 3.46 11.36
N SER A 227 -17.85 2.44 11.56
CA SER A 227 -19.04 2.22 10.73
C SER A 227 -20.02 3.41 10.75
N ALA A 228 -20.09 4.18 11.84
CA ALA A 228 -20.95 5.35 11.95
C ALA A 228 -20.35 6.57 11.24
N SER A 229 -19.04 6.73 11.31
CA SER A 229 -18.30 7.85 10.72
C SER A 229 -18.10 7.70 9.21
N TYR A 230 -18.00 6.46 8.75
CA TYR A 230 -17.73 6.08 7.36
C TYR A 230 -18.69 4.99 6.87
N PRO A 231 -20.00 5.25 6.84
CA PRO A 231 -21.00 4.22 6.55
C PRO A 231 -20.89 3.61 5.15
N GLU A 232 -20.52 4.38 4.12
CA GLU A 232 -20.35 3.87 2.76
C GLU A 232 -19.02 3.15 2.59
N SER A 233 -17.95 3.66 3.18
CA SER A 233 -16.65 2.96 3.18
C SER A 233 -16.76 1.62 3.91
N TRP A 234 -17.50 1.58 5.02
CA TRP A 234 -17.83 0.34 5.73
C TRP A 234 -18.64 -0.63 4.88
N ASN A 235 -19.65 -0.13 4.15
CA ASN A 235 -20.44 -0.96 3.21
C ASN A 235 -19.57 -1.54 2.09
N LEU A 236 -18.55 -0.82 1.65
CA LEU A 236 -17.60 -1.33 0.65
C LEU A 236 -16.71 -2.42 1.24
N LEU A 237 -16.12 -2.19 2.41
CA LEU A 237 -15.30 -3.21 3.10
C LEU A 237 -16.10 -4.51 3.35
N ALA A 238 -17.40 -4.38 3.62
CA ALA A 238 -18.32 -5.51 3.77
C ALA A 238 -18.40 -6.44 2.56
N LYS A 239 -18.02 -5.97 1.37
CA LYS A 239 -18.03 -6.74 0.13
C LYS A 239 -16.71 -7.47 -0.11
N LEU A 240 -15.67 -7.18 0.67
CA LEU A 240 -14.32 -7.72 0.47
C LEU A 240 -14.00 -8.83 1.46
N GLY A 241 -14.53 -8.73 2.67
CA GLY A 241 -14.15 -9.62 3.75
C GLY A 241 -14.73 -9.21 5.09
N ARG A 242 -14.14 -9.77 6.14
CA ARG A 242 -14.62 -9.63 7.52
C ARG A 242 -13.45 -9.37 8.46
N VAL A 243 -13.76 -8.68 9.55
CA VAL A 243 -12.87 -8.56 10.70
C VAL A 243 -13.25 -9.69 11.65
N ASN A 244 -12.33 -10.60 11.93
CA ASN A 244 -12.60 -11.74 12.79
C ASN A 244 -12.42 -11.38 14.26
N ASP A 245 -11.51 -10.44 14.56
CA ASP A 245 -11.21 -10.02 15.93
C ASP A 245 -10.58 -8.61 15.98
N VAL A 246 -10.90 -7.84 17.02
CA VAL A 246 -10.26 -6.57 17.37
C VAL A 246 -10.15 -6.50 18.88
N VAL A 247 -9.16 -7.18 19.45
CA VAL A 247 -8.92 -7.17 20.88
C VAL A 247 -8.10 -5.96 21.25
N VAL A 248 -8.65 -5.15 22.16
CA VAL A 248 -7.90 -4.15 22.92
C VAL A 248 -7.90 -4.57 24.38
N GLU A 249 -6.76 -5.06 24.85
CA GLU A 249 -6.56 -5.48 26.24
C GLU A 249 -5.79 -4.39 27.00
N ASP A 250 -6.41 -3.84 28.05
CA ASP A 250 -5.67 -3.01 29.01
C ASP A 250 -4.71 -3.91 29.79
N ASP A 251 -3.46 -3.46 29.96
CA ASP A 251 -2.60 -4.05 30.98
C ASP A 251 -3.22 -3.88 32.38
N ALA A 252 -2.88 -4.78 33.30
CA ALA A 252 -3.37 -4.75 34.67
C ALA A 252 -3.11 -3.40 35.38
N THR A 253 -2.04 -2.68 35.00
CA THR A 253 -1.70 -1.36 35.53
C THR A 253 -2.30 -0.18 34.74
N LYS A 254 -2.96 -0.44 33.60
CA LYS A 254 -3.45 0.53 32.61
C LYS A 254 -2.37 1.44 32.04
N ALA A 255 -1.12 1.00 32.02
CA ALA A 255 -0.01 1.74 31.42
C ALA A 255 -0.02 1.66 29.89
N TYR A 256 -0.59 0.59 29.33
CA TYR A 256 -0.67 0.36 27.89
C TYR A 256 -1.87 -0.51 27.52
N GLN A 257 -2.12 -0.57 26.21
CA GLN A 257 -3.12 -1.40 25.56
C GLN A 257 -2.45 -2.33 24.55
N HIS A 258 -2.88 -3.59 24.51
CA HIS A 258 -2.49 -4.57 23.51
C HIS A 258 -3.55 -4.60 22.42
N LEU A 259 -3.17 -4.20 21.20
CA LEU A 259 -4.02 -4.21 20.01
C LEU A 259 -3.71 -5.46 19.18
N ASN A 260 -4.73 -6.30 18.99
CA ASN A 260 -4.68 -7.45 18.11
C ASN A 260 -5.86 -7.40 17.14
N VAL A 261 -5.57 -7.25 15.85
CA VAL A 261 -6.57 -7.20 14.78
C VAL A 261 -6.38 -8.41 13.88
N SER A 262 -7.45 -9.13 13.58
CA SER A 262 -7.43 -10.18 12.55
C SER A 262 -8.57 -10.02 11.57
N PHE A 263 -8.30 -10.32 10.30
CA PHE A 263 -9.27 -10.19 9.21
C PHE A 263 -9.14 -11.35 8.22
N THR A 264 -10.20 -11.57 7.45
CA THR A 264 -10.29 -12.58 6.39
C THR A 264 -10.84 -11.92 5.14
N LEU A 265 -10.22 -12.14 3.98
CA LEU A 265 -10.85 -11.83 2.69
C LEU A 265 -11.83 -12.95 2.33
N ASP A 266 -12.97 -12.60 1.77
CA ASP A 266 -14.08 -13.52 1.51
C ASP A 266 -14.43 -13.46 0.02
N PRO A 267 -13.87 -14.36 -0.81
CA PRO A 267 -14.11 -14.38 -2.25
C PRO A 267 -15.60 -14.47 -2.62
N ASP A 268 -16.41 -15.18 -1.82
CA ASP A 268 -17.86 -15.29 -2.05
C ASP A 268 -18.56 -13.92 -1.93
N LEU A 269 -18.10 -13.05 -1.02
CA LEU A 269 -18.61 -11.68 -0.92
C LEU A 269 -18.12 -10.80 -2.07
N MET A 270 -16.89 -11.04 -2.54
CA MET A 270 -16.28 -10.31 -3.64
C MET A 270 -16.91 -10.64 -4.99
N GLU A 271 -17.29 -11.90 -5.22
CA GLU A 271 -17.73 -12.43 -6.53
C GLU A 271 -18.88 -11.60 -7.14
N ALA A 272 -19.82 -11.14 -6.31
CA ALA A 272 -20.96 -10.35 -6.75
C ALA A 272 -20.58 -8.97 -7.35
N HIS A 273 -19.40 -8.44 -6.99
CA HIS A 273 -18.97 -7.09 -7.34
C HIS A 273 -17.68 -7.06 -8.16
N TYR A 274 -16.78 -8.01 -7.92
CA TYR A 274 -15.44 -8.11 -8.48
C TYR A 274 -15.11 -9.59 -8.81
N PRO A 275 -15.84 -10.24 -9.73
CA PRO A 275 -15.74 -11.68 -9.96
C PRO A 275 -14.34 -12.13 -10.40
N ALA A 276 -13.66 -11.39 -11.28
CA ALA A 276 -12.32 -11.77 -11.69
C ALA A 276 -11.32 -11.58 -10.55
N LEU A 277 -11.46 -10.53 -9.74
CA LEU A 277 -10.62 -10.34 -8.56
C LEU A 277 -10.89 -11.40 -7.48
N ALA A 278 -12.14 -11.83 -7.31
CA ALA A 278 -12.49 -12.93 -6.40
C ALA A 278 -11.80 -14.23 -6.82
N ASP A 279 -11.91 -14.60 -8.10
CA ASP A 279 -11.21 -15.76 -8.68
C ASP A 279 -9.69 -15.66 -8.50
N HIS A 280 -9.11 -14.47 -8.68
CA HIS A 280 -7.68 -14.25 -8.49
C HIS A 280 -7.24 -14.43 -7.04
N VAL A 281 -7.98 -13.86 -6.10
CA VAL A 281 -7.71 -13.96 -4.66
C VAL A 281 -7.85 -15.41 -4.19
N ASP A 282 -8.91 -16.11 -4.61
CA ASP A 282 -9.11 -17.54 -4.32
C ASP A 282 -7.99 -18.39 -4.94
N GLY A 283 -7.58 -18.06 -6.16
CA GLY A 283 -6.48 -18.70 -6.88
C GLY A 283 -5.09 -18.44 -6.31
N LEU A 284 -4.95 -17.56 -5.29
CA LEU A 284 -3.69 -17.42 -4.56
C LEU A 284 -3.38 -18.70 -3.76
N ASP A 285 -4.39 -19.43 -3.25
CA ASP A 285 -4.19 -20.72 -2.55
C ASP A 285 -2.98 -20.68 -1.56
N GLU A 286 -2.11 -21.68 -1.52
CA GLU A 286 -0.90 -21.72 -0.68
C GLU A 286 0.26 -20.79 -1.12
N LEU A 287 0.02 -19.81 -2.01
CA LEU A 287 1.08 -19.01 -2.63
C LEU A 287 1.98 -18.26 -1.65
N ILE A 288 1.44 -17.64 -0.59
CA ILE A 288 2.20 -16.81 0.35
C ILE A 288 1.74 -17.01 1.80
N LYS A 289 2.70 -17.36 2.65
CA LYS A 289 2.65 -17.17 4.11
C LYS A 289 3.78 -16.24 4.49
N ALA A 290 3.49 -15.16 5.21
CA ALA A 290 4.50 -14.17 5.61
C ALA A 290 4.31 -13.74 7.07
N ASP A 291 5.42 -13.59 7.78
CA ASP A 291 5.53 -12.97 9.10
C ASP A 291 6.50 -11.79 8.99
N ILE A 292 6.00 -10.60 9.32
CA ILE A 292 6.70 -9.33 9.15
C ILE A 292 6.78 -8.65 10.52
N GLU A 293 7.99 -8.42 11.01
CA GLU A 293 8.24 -7.72 12.27
C GLU A 293 8.98 -6.41 12.02
N ILE A 294 8.47 -5.32 12.58
CA ILE A 294 9.15 -4.02 12.61
C ILE A 294 9.63 -3.77 14.03
N SER A 295 10.92 -3.47 14.18
CA SER A 295 11.58 -3.28 15.47
C SER A 295 12.47 -2.04 15.46
N ASN A 296 12.77 -1.52 16.65
CA ASN A 296 13.81 -0.53 16.89
C ASN A 296 14.87 -1.11 17.86
N GLU A 297 15.76 -0.28 18.39
CA GLU A 297 16.79 -0.71 19.36
C GLU A 297 16.21 -1.26 20.68
N ASP A 298 15.00 -0.84 21.04
CA ASP A 298 14.32 -1.22 22.28
C ASP A 298 13.52 -2.52 22.17
N GLY A 299 13.14 -2.95 20.96
CA GLY A 299 12.41 -4.20 20.73
C GLY A 299 11.47 -4.16 19.52
N ARG A 300 10.60 -5.18 19.42
CA ARG A 300 9.58 -5.31 18.38
C ARG A 300 8.44 -4.33 18.63
N LEU A 301 8.08 -3.52 17.64
CA LEU A 301 7.01 -2.53 17.71
C LEU A 301 5.70 -3.06 17.16
N VAL A 302 5.79 -3.77 16.03
CA VAL A 302 4.64 -4.28 15.28
C VAL A 302 4.97 -5.67 14.72
N ARG A 303 3.98 -6.56 14.72
CA ARG A 303 3.99 -7.80 13.95
C ARG A 303 2.80 -7.82 13.01
N PHE A 304 3.03 -8.25 11.78
CA PHE A 304 1.98 -8.44 10.79
C PHE A 304 2.14 -9.81 10.13
N THR A 305 1.05 -10.55 9.96
CA THR A 305 1.07 -11.88 9.32
C THR A 305 0.06 -11.92 8.19
N ILE A 306 0.40 -12.59 7.08
CA ILE A 306 -0.52 -12.92 5.99
C ILE A 306 -0.43 -14.42 5.70
N ASN A 307 -1.57 -15.06 5.42
CA ASN A 307 -1.66 -16.41 4.90
C ASN A 307 -2.71 -16.48 3.78
N SER A 308 -2.25 -16.63 2.54
CA SER A 308 -3.11 -16.73 1.35
C SER A 308 -3.98 -17.99 1.33
N GLU A 309 -3.53 -19.11 1.90
CA GLU A 309 -4.31 -20.37 1.92
C GLU A 309 -5.61 -20.18 2.68
N THR A 310 -5.55 -19.43 3.77
CA THR A 310 -6.71 -19.12 4.61
C THR A 310 -7.32 -17.75 4.32
N LEU A 311 -6.70 -16.97 3.42
CA LEU A 311 -7.00 -15.57 3.14
C LEU A 311 -7.05 -14.69 4.40
N ARG A 312 -6.24 -15.01 5.41
CA ARG A 312 -6.23 -14.35 6.72
C ARG A 312 -5.02 -13.44 6.88
N GLY A 313 -5.25 -12.31 7.55
CA GLY A 313 -4.21 -11.42 8.03
C GLY A 313 -4.36 -11.11 9.51
N SER A 314 -3.24 -10.78 10.17
CA SER A 314 -3.26 -10.29 11.54
C SER A 314 -2.25 -9.17 11.77
N PHE A 315 -2.56 -8.29 12.72
CA PHE A 315 -1.73 -7.17 13.14
C PHE A 315 -1.69 -7.12 14.68
N GLU A 316 -0.48 -7.08 15.25
CA GLU A 316 -0.24 -7.03 16.69
C GLU A 316 0.63 -5.81 17.03
N ALA A 317 0.21 -5.03 18.03
CA ALA A 317 0.99 -3.91 18.57
C ALA A 317 0.66 -3.62 20.04
N TYR A 318 1.60 -3.01 20.75
CA TYR A 318 1.40 -2.48 22.10
C TYR A 318 1.41 -0.95 22.05
N ILE A 319 0.42 -0.31 22.64
CA ILE A 319 0.14 1.12 22.44
C ILE A 319 -0.02 1.82 23.79
N SER A 320 0.59 2.98 23.95
CA SER A 320 0.34 3.89 25.07
C SER A 320 0.20 5.31 24.55
N ASN A 321 -0.92 5.96 24.84
CA ASN A 321 -1.24 7.32 24.40
C ASN A 321 -1.10 7.52 22.86
N GLY A 322 -1.58 6.55 22.07
CA GLY A 322 -1.52 6.61 20.60
C GLY A 322 -0.14 6.31 20.00
N ARG A 323 0.82 5.83 20.80
CA ARG A 323 2.21 5.55 20.38
C ARG A 323 2.60 4.12 20.64
N PHE A 324 3.44 3.57 19.76
CA PHE A 324 3.94 2.20 19.86
C PHE A 324 4.92 2.03 21.03
N LEU A 325 4.75 0.95 21.77
CA LEU A 325 5.64 0.46 22.80
C LEU A 325 6.41 -0.77 22.30
N PRO A 326 7.71 -0.88 22.60
CA PRO A 326 8.50 -2.06 22.25
C PRO A 326 8.10 -3.28 23.09
N TYR A 327 8.17 -4.45 22.47
CA TYR A 327 8.07 -5.77 23.08
C TYR A 327 9.40 -6.49 22.95
N LYS A 328 9.96 -6.94 24.08
CA LYS A 328 11.28 -7.57 24.16
C LYS A 328 11.34 -8.59 25.29
N ASP A 329 11.99 -9.71 25.04
CA ASP A 329 12.22 -10.78 26.03
C ASP A 329 10.94 -11.25 26.76
N GLY A 330 9.82 -11.29 26.04
CA GLY A 330 8.53 -11.77 26.57
C GLY A 330 7.72 -10.70 27.32
N ALA A 331 8.13 -9.43 27.32
CA ALA A 331 7.44 -8.36 28.04
C ALA A 331 7.40 -7.04 27.27
N VAL A 332 6.39 -6.21 27.57
CA VAL A 332 6.28 -4.84 27.05
C VAL A 332 7.25 -3.94 27.81
N VAL A 333 8.04 -3.16 27.08
CA VAL A 333 9.02 -2.23 27.63
C VAL A 333 8.32 -0.89 27.89
N THR A 334 7.91 -0.66 29.14
CA THR A 334 7.17 0.56 29.54
C THR A 334 8.05 1.68 30.09
N LYS A 335 9.33 1.41 30.34
CA LYS A 335 10.30 2.38 30.89
C LYS A 335 11.00 3.24 29.83
N VAL A 336 10.71 3.00 28.56
CA VAL A 336 11.20 3.80 27.44
C VAL A 336 10.14 4.80 27.03
N ARG A 337 10.56 5.93 26.48
CA ARG A 337 9.62 6.89 25.90
C ARG A 337 8.95 6.20 24.71
N PRO A 338 7.60 6.17 24.63
CA PRO A 338 6.92 5.62 23.46
C PRO A 338 7.43 6.26 22.17
N LEU A 339 7.54 5.47 21.11
CA LEU A 339 8.11 5.94 19.84
C LEU A 339 7.38 7.20 19.37
N HIS A 340 8.12 8.28 19.19
CA HIS A 340 7.62 9.46 18.51
C HIS A 340 8.15 9.44 17.08
N ILE A 341 7.25 9.21 16.12
CA ILE A 341 7.62 9.11 14.70
C ILE A 341 8.21 10.43 14.18
N GLY A 342 8.05 11.56 14.89
CA GLY A 342 8.71 12.83 14.57
C GLY A 342 10.20 12.92 14.93
N GLU A 343 10.74 11.98 15.70
CA GLU A 343 12.16 11.95 16.05
C GLU A 343 12.88 10.97 15.10
N GLY A 344 13.91 11.44 14.39
CA GLY A 344 14.72 10.60 13.49
C GLY A 344 15.06 9.26 14.16
N SER A 345 14.81 8.16 13.46
CA SER A 345 14.78 6.82 14.04
C SER A 345 15.34 5.79 13.08
N LYS A 346 15.90 4.72 13.63
CA LYS A 346 16.34 3.55 12.87
C LYS A 346 15.46 2.36 13.23
N PHE A 347 14.92 1.71 12.20
CA PHE A 347 14.14 0.51 12.34
C PHE A 347 14.77 -0.66 11.58
N THR A 348 14.48 -1.85 12.05
CA THR A 348 14.79 -3.11 11.37
C THR A 348 13.48 -3.82 11.06
N VAL A 349 13.28 -4.16 9.79
CA VAL A 349 12.19 -5.00 9.32
C VAL A 349 12.75 -6.40 9.10
N LYS A 350 12.14 -7.40 9.74
CA LYS A 350 12.43 -8.82 9.54
C LYS A 350 11.25 -9.47 8.85
N ILE A 351 11.51 -10.23 7.80
CA ILE A 351 10.48 -10.93 7.04
C ILE A 351 10.87 -12.39 6.91
N ASP A 352 9.99 -13.26 7.38
CA ASP A 352 10.01 -14.70 7.10
C ASP A 352 8.85 -15.02 6.17
N SER A 353 9.11 -15.71 5.07
CA SER A 353 8.11 -16.05 4.08
C SER A 353 8.23 -17.49 3.61
N THR A 354 7.09 -18.15 3.42
CA THR A 354 6.98 -19.39 2.65
C THR A 354 6.12 -19.13 1.43
N MET A 355 6.56 -19.59 0.27
CA MET A 355 5.81 -19.48 -0.98
C MET A 355 5.68 -20.83 -1.65
N ASP A 356 4.46 -21.27 -1.96
CA ASP A 356 4.22 -22.45 -2.81
C ASP A 356 3.86 -22.01 -4.23
N ILE A 357 4.72 -22.38 -5.18
CA ILE A 357 4.50 -22.13 -6.60
C ILE A 357 4.45 -23.47 -7.31
N LEU A 358 3.23 -23.92 -7.63
CA LEU A 358 2.98 -25.16 -8.39
C LEU A 358 3.60 -26.40 -7.73
N GLY A 359 3.63 -26.47 -6.40
CA GLY A 359 4.22 -27.55 -5.59
C GLY A 359 5.72 -27.41 -5.31
N ILE A 360 6.34 -26.31 -5.77
CA ILE A 360 7.69 -25.92 -5.38
C ILE A 360 7.57 -24.94 -4.21
N ILE A 361 8.04 -25.36 -3.05
CA ILE A 361 7.94 -24.59 -1.81
C ILE A 361 9.28 -23.88 -1.57
N ALA A 362 9.27 -22.56 -1.62
CA ALA A 362 10.41 -21.71 -1.25
C ALA A 362 10.20 -21.17 0.18
N GLU A 363 11.05 -21.60 1.12
CA GLU A 363 11.17 -20.99 2.43
C GLU A 363 12.28 -19.94 2.39
N VAL A 364 11.93 -18.68 2.66
CA VAL A 364 12.87 -17.56 2.76
C VAL A 364 12.82 -17.02 4.19
N LYS A 365 13.93 -17.13 4.91
CA LYS A 365 14.05 -16.76 6.32
C LYS A 365 15.09 -15.68 6.55
N GLY A 366 14.79 -14.78 7.48
CA GLY A 366 15.71 -13.73 7.89
C GLY A 366 15.96 -12.70 6.81
N ILE A 367 14.96 -12.31 6.02
CA ILE A 367 15.06 -11.10 5.20
C ILE A 367 15.16 -9.94 6.18
N GLU A 368 16.33 -9.31 6.24
CA GLU A 368 16.55 -8.14 7.10
C GLU A 368 16.69 -6.88 6.25
N THR A 369 15.85 -5.89 6.54
CA THR A 369 15.88 -4.58 5.90
C THR A 369 16.03 -3.51 6.97
N THR A 370 16.91 -2.54 6.76
CA THR A 370 17.04 -1.38 7.64
C THR A 370 16.25 -0.20 7.07
N ILE A 371 15.48 0.48 7.91
CA ILE A 371 14.83 1.75 7.60
C ILE A 371 15.52 2.83 8.42
N ASN A 372 16.10 3.83 7.76
CA ASN A 372 16.64 5.02 8.40
C ASN A 372 15.69 6.18 8.11
N TYR A 373 15.02 6.68 9.14
CA TYR A 373 14.13 7.82 9.07
C TYR A 373 14.81 9.05 9.67
N GLN A 374 14.77 10.18 8.97
CA GLN A 374 15.34 11.44 9.40
C GLN A 374 14.36 12.57 9.08
N THR A 375 14.15 13.48 10.03
CA THR A 375 13.47 14.74 9.77
C THR A 375 14.42 15.75 9.15
N THR A 376 13.88 16.65 8.34
CA THR A 376 14.60 17.77 7.73
C THR A 376 13.82 19.06 7.99
N ASP A 377 14.44 20.22 7.74
CA ASP A 377 13.76 21.52 7.88
C ASP A 377 12.54 21.65 6.95
N SER A 378 12.49 20.87 5.87
CA SER A 378 11.41 20.87 4.89
C SER A 378 10.49 19.64 4.95
N GLY A 379 10.71 18.68 5.87
CA GLY A 379 9.94 17.45 5.90
C GLY A 379 10.69 16.25 6.46
N ALA A 380 10.81 15.19 5.66
CA ALA A 380 11.43 13.95 6.10
C ALA A 380 12.01 13.11 4.97
N ILE A 381 13.01 12.29 5.31
CA ILE A 381 13.66 11.33 4.44
C ILE A 381 13.61 9.96 5.10
N VAL A 382 13.14 8.97 4.34
CA VAL A 382 13.12 7.54 4.70
C VAL A 382 14.02 6.80 3.72
N LEU A 383 15.12 6.24 4.20
CA LEU A 383 16.00 5.38 3.42
C LEU A 383 15.90 3.93 3.90
N THR A 384 15.32 3.09 3.06
CA THR A 384 15.19 1.66 3.27
C THR A 384 16.29 0.93 2.50
N THR A 385 17.06 0.08 3.17
CA THR A 385 18.16 -0.69 2.56
C THR A 385 18.12 -2.16 2.92
N MET A 386 18.33 -3.03 1.94
CA MET A 386 18.57 -4.46 2.13
C MET A 386 19.97 -4.83 1.60
N LYS A 387 20.81 -5.40 2.47
CA LYS A 387 22.22 -5.68 2.18
C LYS A 387 22.63 -7.14 2.40
N ASP A 388 21.80 -7.91 3.07
CA ASP A 388 22.09 -9.29 3.42
C ASP A 388 21.27 -10.25 2.58
N VAL A 389 21.89 -11.37 2.19
CA VAL A 389 21.20 -12.46 1.50
C VAL A 389 20.45 -13.28 2.56
N PRO A 390 19.12 -13.45 2.46
CA PRO A 390 18.37 -14.26 3.40
C PRO A 390 18.72 -15.75 3.26
N ASP A 391 18.33 -16.55 4.24
CA ASP A 391 18.40 -17.99 4.10
C ASP A 391 17.27 -18.48 3.19
N ILE A 392 17.61 -19.26 2.16
CA ILE A 392 16.65 -19.75 1.17
C ILE A 392 16.77 -21.27 1.10
N SER A 393 15.65 -21.97 1.26
CA SER A 393 15.59 -23.40 1.00
C SER A 393 14.38 -23.73 0.15
N ILE A 394 14.60 -24.52 -0.89
CA ILE A 394 13.53 -24.99 -1.78
C ILE A 394 13.28 -26.47 -1.53
N LYS A 395 11.99 -26.81 -1.42
CA LYS A 395 11.51 -28.17 -1.19
C LYS A 395 10.31 -28.45 -2.11
N GLY A 396 9.80 -29.67 -2.02
CA GLY A 396 8.59 -30.08 -2.73
C GLY A 396 8.85 -30.70 -4.11
N ALA A 397 7.77 -30.82 -4.86
CA ALA A 397 7.75 -31.44 -6.17
C ALA A 397 6.78 -30.67 -7.08
N ALA A 398 7.28 -30.17 -8.21
CA ALA A 398 6.46 -29.49 -9.19
C ALA A 398 5.35 -30.41 -9.69
N PHE A 399 4.11 -29.91 -9.66
CA PHE A 399 2.89 -30.61 -10.01
C PHE A 399 2.69 -31.95 -9.26
N GLY A 400 3.31 -32.11 -8.08
CA GLY A 400 3.25 -33.33 -7.28
C GLY A 400 3.95 -34.55 -7.90
N LEU A 401 4.61 -34.40 -9.05
CA LEU A 401 5.18 -35.52 -9.82
C LEU A 401 6.69 -35.41 -10.02
N MET A 402 7.23 -34.18 -10.10
CA MET A 402 8.65 -33.95 -10.35
C MET A 402 9.31 -33.33 -9.12
N PRO A 403 10.11 -34.10 -8.34
CA PRO A 403 10.85 -33.55 -7.21
C PRO A 403 11.68 -32.34 -7.65
N ALA A 404 11.82 -31.32 -6.79
CA ALA A 404 12.63 -30.14 -7.10
C ALA A 404 14.06 -30.52 -7.55
N GLY A 405 14.66 -31.52 -6.89
CA GLY A 405 15.98 -32.06 -7.27
C GLY A 405 16.05 -32.75 -8.64
N PHE A 406 14.92 -33.12 -9.25
CA PHE A 406 14.87 -33.63 -10.62
C PHE A 406 14.81 -32.49 -11.64
N ILE A 407 14.22 -31.34 -11.30
CA ILE A 407 14.29 -30.12 -12.11
C ILE A 407 15.75 -29.66 -12.21
N ASP A 408 16.50 -29.75 -11.11
CA ASP A 408 17.92 -29.43 -11.06
C ASP A 408 18.79 -30.23 -12.07
N LEU A 409 18.37 -31.43 -12.47
CA LEU A 409 19.07 -32.22 -13.51
C LEU A 409 19.00 -31.62 -14.91
N PHE A 410 17.99 -30.79 -15.16
CA PHE A 410 17.77 -30.10 -16.44
C PHE A 410 18.16 -28.62 -16.38
N LEU A 411 18.57 -28.13 -15.19
CA LEU A 411 19.07 -26.79 -14.99
C LEU A 411 20.61 -26.79 -14.95
N PRO A 412 21.28 -25.72 -15.39
CA PRO A 412 22.73 -25.59 -15.28
C PRO A 412 23.24 -25.57 -13.82
N THR A 413 22.38 -25.16 -12.89
CA THR A 413 22.59 -25.03 -11.44
C THR A 413 21.24 -25.26 -10.74
N ASN A 414 21.23 -25.65 -9.45
CA ASN A 414 19.98 -25.88 -8.75
C ASN A 414 19.19 -24.58 -8.48
N ILE A 415 17.88 -24.69 -8.24
CA ILE A 415 17.01 -23.52 -8.06
C ILE A 415 17.42 -22.70 -6.83
N ASP A 416 17.88 -23.37 -5.76
CA ASP A 416 18.39 -22.72 -4.55
C ASP A 416 19.55 -21.77 -4.85
N GLU A 417 20.55 -22.25 -5.57
CA GLU A 417 21.73 -21.49 -5.97
C GLU A 417 21.34 -20.36 -6.93
N LEU A 418 20.36 -20.57 -7.82
CA LEU A 418 19.85 -19.52 -8.69
C LEU A 418 19.20 -18.38 -7.90
N MET A 419 18.34 -18.70 -6.92
CA MET A 419 17.68 -17.71 -6.07
C MET A 419 18.68 -16.98 -5.17
N ARG A 420 19.61 -17.73 -4.56
CA ARG A 420 20.71 -17.13 -3.78
C ARG A 420 21.54 -16.20 -4.65
N THR A 421 21.96 -16.65 -5.83
CA THR A 421 22.75 -15.83 -6.77
C THR A 421 22.00 -14.58 -7.20
N PHE A 422 20.70 -14.68 -7.47
CA PHE A 422 19.85 -13.54 -7.82
C PHE A 422 19.83 -12.50 -6.69
N LEU A 423 19.56 -12.92 -5.45
CA LEU A 423 19.55 -12.02 -4.29
C LEU A 423 20.93 -11.49 -3.97
N THR A 424 22.00 -12.29 -4.08
CA THR A 424 23.39 -11.84 -3.94
C THR A 424 23.69 -10.68 -4.90
N VAL A 425 23.31 -10.79 -6.17
CA VAL A 425 23.51 -9.69 -7.13
C VAL A 425 22.73 -8.44 -6.73
N ALA A 426 21.53 -8.59 -6.17
CA ALA A 426 20.73 -7.45 -5.72
C ALA A 426 21.31 -6.75 -4.48
N VAL A 427 21.81 -7.50 -3.50
CA VAL A 427 22.28 -6.96 -2.22
C VAL A 427 23.77 -6.58 -2.21
N GLU A 428 24.61 -7.26 -3.00
CA GLU A 428 26.03 -6.87 -3.20
C GLU A 428 26.21 -5.85 -4.34
N GLY A 429 25.23 -5.74 -5.24
CA GLY A 429 25.25 -4.81 -6.36
C GLY A 429 25.09 -3.35 -5.92
N ASN A 430 24.90 -2.47 -6.91
CA ASN A 430 24.76 -1.03 -6.67
C ASN A 430 25.96 -0.47 -5.87
N ASP A 431 27.17 -0.82 -6.29
CA ASP A 431 28.43 -0.40 -5.65
C ASP A 431 28.52 -0.76 -4.15
N GLY A 432 27.93 -1.91 -3.74
CA GLY A 432 27.89 -2.38 -2.35
C GLY A 432 26.84 -1.71 -1.48
N LYS A 433 25.94 -0.92 -2.06
CA LYS A 433 24.82 -0.31 -1.33
C LYS A 433 23.60 -1.24 -1.22
N GLY A 434 23.53 -2.26 -2.06
CA GLY A 434 22.43 -3.21 -2.13
C GLY A 434 21.16 -2.59 -2.71
N ILE A 435 20.01 -3.09 -2.26
CA ILE A 435 18.71 -2.57 -2.66
C ILE A 435 18.43 -1.32 -1.84
N GLU A 436 18.22 -0.18 -2.50
CA GLU A 436 17.91 1.09 -1.85
C GLU A 436 16.53 1.59 -2.30
N ILE A 437 15.68 1.95 -1.34
CA ILE A 437 14.45 2.70 -1.57
C ILE A 437 14.52 3.98 -0.74
N LEU A 438 14.39 5.12 -1.40
CA LEU A 438 14.41 6.45 -0.79
C LEU A 438 13.01 7.05 -0.92
N THR A 439 12.37 7.41 0.18
CA THR A 439 11.16 8.22 0.16
C THR A 439 11.48 9.56 0.82
N GLU A 440 11.30 10.64 0.09
CA GLU A 440 11.52 12.01 0.57
C GLU A 440 10.20 12.76 0.51
N TYR A 441 9.81 13.32 1.65
CA TYR A 441 8.75 14.30 1.76
C TYR A 441 9.39 15.68 1.90
N SER A 442 8.97 16.63 1.08
CA SER A 442 9.44 18.02 1.18
C SER A 442 8.32 19.02 0.96
N GLN A 443 8.30 20.06 1.79
CA GLN A 443 7.48 21.25 1.65
C GLN A 443 8.38 22.44 2.00
N LEU A 444 8.69 23.28 1.00
CA LEU A 444 9.66 24.36 1.17
C LEU A 444 9.15 25.48 2.09
N ASP A 445 7.86 25.82 1.98
CA ASP A 445 7.20 26.76 2.88
C ASP A 445 5.83 26.22 3.29
N GLU A 446 5.41 26.54 4.52
CA GLU A 446 4.11 26.14 5.04
C GLU A 446 2.96 26.61 4.13
N GLY A 447 2.02 25.69 3.84
CA GLY A 447 0.88 25.96 2.96
C GLY A 447 1.22 26.00 1.47
N LYS A 448 2.48 25.83 1.08
CA LYS A 448 2.86 25.58 -0.33
C LYS A 448 2.75 24.11 -0.70
N LEU A 449 2.95 23.81 -1.98
CA LEU A 449 2.95 22.46 -2.50
C LEU A 449 4.01 21.60 -1.79
N ALA A 450 3.55 20.56 -1.13
CA ALA A 450 4.34 19.44 -0.68
C ALA A 450 4.56 18.46 -1.84
N LYS A 451 5.74 17.84 -1.82
CA LYS A 451 6.20 16.89 -2.81
C LYS A 451 6.59 15.59 -2.12
N VAL A 452 6.21 14.47 -2.74
CA VAL A 452 6.73 13.15 -2.38
C VAL A 452 7.59 12.64 -3.51
N LYS A 453 8.82 12.29 -3.19
CA LYS A 453 9.77 11.69 -4.11
C LYS A 453 10.10 10.28 -3.64
N VAL A 454 9.88 9.30 -4.50
CA VAL A 454 10.23 7.89 -4.26
C VAL A 454 11.31 7.49 -5.26
N GLY A 455 12.49 7.16 -4.77
CA GLY A 455 13.60 6.59 -5.52
C GLY A 455 13.76 5.10 -5.21
N MET A 456 14.07 4.28 -6.21
CA MET A 456 14.46 2.89 -6.06
C MET A 456 15.72 2.64 -6.87
N ARG A 457 16.71 2.01 -6.26
CA ARG A 457 17.92 1.56 -6.96
C ARG A 457 18.23 0.11 -6.62
N VAL A 458 18.36 -0.71 -7.66
CA VAL A 458 18.60 -2.15 -7.53
C VAL A 458 19.41 -2.66 -8.72
N GLU A 459 20.38 -3.54 -8.45
CA GLU A 459 21.04 -4.31 -9.49
C GLU A 459 20.37 -5.66 -9.67
N ALA A 460 19.94 -5.98 -10.88
CA ALA A 460 19.22 -7.22 -11.15
C ALA A 460 19.96 -8.09 -12.17
N LEU A 461 20.04 -9.38 -11.89
CA LEU A 461 20.68 -10.37 -12.75
C LEU A 461 19.79 -10.66 -13.98
N ASN A 462 20.31 -10.51 -15.18
CA ASN A 462 19.60 -10.86 -16.41
C ASN A 462 19.95 -12.29 -16.83
N ASN A 463 19.32 -13.27 -16.17
CA ASN A 463 19.50 -14.70 -16.44
C ASN A 463 18.19 -15.33 -16.96
N PHE A 464 18.31 -16.28 -17.89
CA PHE A 464 17.18 -16.98 -18.50
C PHE A 464 16.31 -17.76 -17.49
N MET A 465 16.91 -18.38 -16.47
CA MET A 465 16.18 -19.15 -15.46
C MET A 465 15.47 -18.24 -14.46
N VAL A 466 16.13 -17.17 -14.01
CA VAL A 466 15.48 -16.11 -13.21
C VAL A 466 14.29 -15.54 -13.97
N ARG A 467 14.42 -15.36 -15.29
CA ARG A 467 13.33 -14.90 -16.15
C ARG A 467 12.12 -15.82 -16.14
N ILE A 468 12.33 -17.14 -16.19
CA ILE A 468 11.25 -18.12 -16.12
C ILE A 468 10.62 -18.10 -14.74
N GLY A 469 11.43 -18.15 -13.67
CA GLY A 469 10.93 -18.11 -12.29
C GLY A 469 10.07 -16.87 -12.03
N MET A 470 10.59 -15.68 -12.37
CA MET A 470 9.85 -14.42 -12.23
C MET A 470 8.59 -14.37 -13.10
N TRP A 471 8.60 -14.97 -14.29
CA TRP A 471 7.40 -15.05 -15.12
C TRP A 471 6.31 -15.93 -14.50
N ILE A 472 6.67 -17.05 -13.87
CA ILE A 472 5.71 -17.92 -13.17
C ILE A 472 5.13 -17.17 -11.96
N VAL A 473 5.98 -16.56 -11.13
CA VAL A 473 5.57 -15.73 -9.99
C VAL A 473 4.64 -14.62 -10.45
N ASN A 474 5.05 -13.86 -11.48
CA ASN A 474 4.26 -12.74 -11.99
C ASN A 474 2.89 -13.20 -12.50
N LYS A 475 2.78 -14.38 -13.11
CA LYS A 475 1.48 -14.90 -13.56
C LYS A 475 0.52 -15.25 -12.44
N GLN A 476 1.04 -15.60 -11.26
CA GLN A 476 0.21 -15.94 -10.10
C GLN A 476 -0.06 -14.71 -9.21
N VAL A 477 0.86 -13.75 -9.19
CA VAL A 477 0.76 -12.57 -8.32
C VAL A 477 0.13 -11.37 -9.05
N VAL A 478 0.51 -11.12 -10.31
CA VAL A 478 0.11 -9.93 -11.05
C VAL A 478 -1.26 -10.16 -11.71
N PRO A 479 -2.26 -9.30 -11.43
CA PRO A 479 -3.57 -9.40 -12.05
C PRO A 479 -3.50 -9.35 -13.58
N ASN A 480 -4.18 -10.27 -14.24
CA ASN A 480 -4.45 -10.25 -15.67
C ASN A 480 -5.39 -9.07 -16.03
N LYS A 481 -5.79 -8.97 -17.30
CA LYS A 481 -6.62 -7.84 -17.78
C LYS A 481 -7.97 -7.73 -17.06
N ALA A 482 -8.70 -8.83 -16.91
CA ALA A 482 -10.03 -8.82 -16.28
C ALA A 482 -9.91 -8.55 -14.77
N GLU A 483 -8.92 -9.16 -14.13
CA GLU A 483 -8.60 -8.94 -12.72
C GLU A 483 -8.18 -7.49 -12.47
N SER A 484 -7.35 -6.92 -13.36
CA SER A 484 -6.98 -5.49 -13.31
C SER A 484 -8.18 -4.56 -13.47
N GLU A 485 -9.14 -4.89 -14.35
CA GLU A 485 -10.38 -4.11 -14.52
C GLU A 485 -11.22 -4.09 -13.23
N ASP A 486 -11.32 -5.22 -12.53
CA ASP A 486 -11.97 -5.30 -11.22
C ASP A 486 -11.19 -4.56 -10.13
N VAL A 487 -9.86 -4.59 -10.15
CA VAL A 487 -9.02 -3.77 -9.24
C VAL A 487 -9.28 -2.28 -9.48
N TYR A 488 -9.34 -1.82 -10.73
CA TYR A 488 -9.65 -0.42 -11.04
C TYR A 488 -11.06 -0.04 -10.58
N ARG A 489 -12.03 -0.94 -10.76
CA ARG A 489 -13.38 -0.75 -10.27
C ARG A 489 -13.42 -0.64 -8.75
N LEU A 490 -12.71 -1.51 -8.03
CA LEU A 490 -12.58 -1.44 -6.58
C LEU A 490 -11.99 -0.09 -6.14
N ILE A 491 -10.92 0.37 -6.78
CA ILE A 491 -10.30 1.68 -6.49
C ILE A 491 -11.32 2.81 -6.69
N TYR A 492 -12.11 2.76 -7.76
CA TYR A 492 -13.17 3.75 -8.02
C TYR A 492 -14.27 3.69 -6.96
N ASP A 493 -14.74 2.49 -6.59
CA ASP A 493 -15.76 2.32 -5.56
C ASP A 493 -15.28 2.79 -4.17
N VAL A 494 -13.99 2.64 -3.84
CA VAL A 494 -13.36 3.22 -2.63
C VAL A 494 -13.50 4.75 -2.64
N GLN A 495 -13.22 5.38 -3.78
CA GLN A 495 -13.30 6.84 -3.91
C GLN A 495 -14.73 7.33 -3.81
N GLU A 496 -15.68 6.69 -4.48
CA GLU A 496 -17.10 7.04 -4.39
C GLU A 496 -17.64 6.90 -2.96
N ALA A 497 -17.30 5.79 -2.28
CA ALA A 497 -17.69 5.55 -0.90
C ALA A 497 -17.15 6.64 0.03
N PHE A 498 -15.85 6.97 -0.08
CA PHE A 498 -15.23 8.02 0.70
C PHE A 498 -15.85 9.41 0.41
N ALA A 499 -16.09 9.75 -0.86
CA ALA A 499 -16.70 11.02 -1.25
C ALA A 499 -18.15 11.16 -0.75
N ALA A 500 -18.90 10.05 -0.68
CA ALA A 500 -20.24 10.01 -0.11
C ALA A 500 -20.20 10.23 1.41
N ASP A 501 -19.25 9.60 2.11
CA ASP A 501 -19.04 9.81 3.54
C ASP A 501 -18.61 11.27 3.84
N LEU A 502 -17.72 11.84 3.03
CA LEU A 502 -17.28 13.24 3.12
C LEU A 502 -18.45 14.22 2.98
N THR A 503 -19.41 13.92 2.09
CA THR A 503 -20.62 14.75 1.92
C THR A 503 -21.47 14.79 3.19
N ARG A 504 -21.45 13.74 4.02
CA ARG A 504 -22.13 13.75 5.32
C ARG A 504 -21.37 14.60 6.33
N PHE A 505 -20.06 14.46 6.39
CA PHE A 505 -19.21 15.23 7.28
C PHE A 505 -19.24 16.74 6.98
N GLU A 506 -19.19 17.11 5.69
CA GLU A 506 -19.27 18.50 5.23
C GLU A 506 -20.54 19.20 5.74
N LYS A 507 -21.69 18.51 5.77
CA LYS A 507 -22.93 19.06 6.33
C LYS A 507 -22.83 19.40 7.81
N ILE A 508 -22.02 18.67 8.57
CA ILE A 508 -21.79 18.91 10.00
C ILE A 508 -20.84 20.09 10.20
N VAL A 509 -19.81 20.19 9.37
CA VAL A 509 -18.80 21.25 9.41
C VAL A 509 -19.38 22.63 9.02
N LEU A 510 -20.46 22.65 8.25
CA LEU A 510 -21.16 23.86 7.79
C LEU A 510 -22.31 24.33 8.71
N LEU A 511 -22.65 23.54 9.74
CA LEU A 511 -23.60 23.91 10.81
C LEU A 511 -22.87 24.66 11.92
#